data_AF-A0A318JEZ6-F1
#
_entry.id   AF-A0A318JEZ6-F1
#
_cell.length_a   1.000
_cell.length_b   1.000
_cell.length_c   1.000
_cell.angle_alpha   90.00
_cell.angle_beta   90.00
_cell.angle_gamma   90.00
#
_symmetry.space_group_name_H-M   'P 1'
#
loop_
_entity.id
_entity.type
_entity.pdbx_description
1 polymer ?
#
loop_
_entity_poly.entity_id
_entity_poly.type
_entity_poly.pdbx_seq_one_letter_code
_entity_poly.pdbx_strand_id
1 'polypeptide(L)'
;MNTSAAVKKTAPDWHRADIVAALHKQGWSLRKLSREIGLSAGALNNALDRPWPKAERIIAATIGQPPEVIWPSRYEKRHSKPVLPPLVSAMVLADCASRFV
;
A
#
# COMPACT_ATOMS: atom_id res chain seq x y z
N MET A 1 -24.08 5.94 30.36
CA MET A 1 -24.22 5.03 29.19
C MET A 1 -23.32 5.57 28.11
N ASN A 2 -22.14 4.97 27.90
CA ASN A 2 -21.10 5.56 27.07
C ASN A 2 -20.52 4.46 26.19
N THR A 3 -21.22 4.17 25.09
CA THR A 3 -20.83 3.16 24.11
C THR A 3 -19.87 3.79 23.10
N SER A 4 -18.62 3.98 23.49
CA SER A 4 -17.56 4.41 22.57
C SER A 4 -17.07 3.18 21.82
N ALA A 5 -17.61 2.95 20.62
CA ALA A 5 -17.17 1.90 19.71
C ALA A 5 -15.64 1.91 19.60
N ALA A 6 -15.01 0.81 20.01
CA ALA A 6 -13.58 0.62 19.91
C ALA A 6 -13.19 0.53 18.44
N VAL A 7 -12.87 1.69 17.85
CA VAL A 7 -12.26 1.77 16.51
C VAL A 7 -10.96 0.99 16.60
N LYS A 8 -10.91 -0.14 15.90
CA LYS A 8 -9.71 -0.97 15.77
C LYS A 8 -8.65 -0.07 15.16
N LYS A 9 -7.65 0.32 15.96
CA LYS A 9 -6.50 1.08 15.47
C LYS A 9 -5.81 0.17 14.45
N THR A 10 -5.94 0.50 13.16
CA THR A 10 -5.04 -0.03 12.13
C THR A 10 -3.63 0.12 12.65
N ALA A 11 -2.79 -0.92 12.50
CA ALA A 11 -1.45 -0.93 13.04
C ALA A 11 -0.75 0.40 12.68
N PRO A 12 -0.15 1.10 13.66
CA PRO A 12 0.42 2.41 13.40
C PRO A 12 1.56 2.25 12.41
N ASP A 13 1.46 2.95 11.28
CA ASP A 13 2.60 3.12 10.37
C ASP A 13 3.81 3.65 11.17
N TRP A 14 5.01 3.27 10.76
CA TRP A 14 6.22 3.74 11.43
C TRP A 14 6.28 5.27 11.44
N HIS A 15 6.79 5.83 12.53
CA HIS A 15 7.00 7.27 12.60
C HIS A 15 8.11 7.66 11.62
N ARG A 16 8.00 8.85 11.00
CA ARG A 16 9.03 9.42 10.11
C ARG A 16 10.43 9.33 10.72
N ALA A 17 10.54 9.66 12.01
CA ALA A 17 11.81 9.66 12.72
C ALA A 17 12.42 8.25 12.83
N ASP A 18 11.59 7.22 13.02
CA ASP A 18 12.05 5.83 13.14
C ASP A 18 12.57 5.31 11.79
N ILE A 19 11.92 5.68 10.69
CA ILE A 19 12.39 5.35 9.33
C ILE A 19 13.75 6.02 9.06
N VAL A 20 13.89 7.30 9.41
CA VAL A 20 15.17 8.02 9.26
C VAL A 20 16.24 7.43 10.17
N ALA A 21 15.91 7.09 11.40
CA ALA A 21 16.83 6.44 12.35
C ALA A 21 17.27 5.06 11.85
N ALA A 22 16.34 4.26 11.31
CA ALA A 22 16.66 2.97 10.70
C ALA A 22 17.59 3.13 9.49
N LEU A 23 17.35 4.11 8.62
CA LEU A 23 18.25 4.42 7.52
C LEU A 23 19.65 4.84 8.03
N HIS A 24 19.70 5.68 9.06
CA HIS A 24 20.97 6.11 9.66
C HIS A 24 21.73 4.95 10.30
N LYS A 25 21.04 3.99 10.93
CA LYS A 25 21.64 2.75 11.44
C LYS A 25 22.28 1.92 10.33
N GLN A 26 21.72 1.97 9.12
CA GLN A 26 22.28 1.34 7.92
C GLN A 26 23.36 2.20 7.23
N GLY A 27 23.70 3.38 7.76
CA GLY A 27 24.68 4.29 7.17
C GLY A 27 24.17 5.05 5.93
N TRP A 28 22.86 5.04 5.70
CA TRP A 28 22.22 5.73 4.58
C TRP A 28 21.48 6.99 5.04
N SER A 29 21.45 8.00 4.17
CA SER A 29 20.57 9.16 4.31
C SER A 29 19.63 9.23 3.12
N LEU A 30 18.44 9.80 3.29
CA LEU A 30 17.46 9.96 2.20
C LEU A 30 18.07 10.66 0.98
N ARG A 31 18.92 11.66 1.20
CA ARG A 31 19.62 12.37 0.12
C ARG A 31 20.64 11.48 -0.60
N LYS A 32 21.41 10.69 0.14
CA LYS A 32 22.40 9.75 -0.43
C LYS A 32 21.70 8.66 -1.24
N LEU A 33 20.62 8.12 -0.71
CA LEU A 33 19.76 7.14 -1.37
C LEU A 33 19.19 7.70 -2.69
N SER A 34 18.70 8.95 -2.66
CA SER A 34 18.19 9.61 -3.86
C SER A 34 19.23 9.72 -4.97
N ARG A 35 20.48 10.03 -4.61
CA ARG A 35 21.59 10.17 -5.56
C ARG A 35 21.97 8.83 -6.21
N GLU A 36 22.03 7.76 -5.43
CA GLU A 36 22.26 6.39 -5.92
C GLU A 36 21.23 5.99 -6.97
N ILE A 37 19.94 6.31 -6.74
CA ILE A 37 18.86 5.90 -7.63
C ILE A 37 18.69 6.88 -8.81
N GLY A 38 19.38 8.02 -8.81
CA GLY A 38 19.21 9.08 -9.81
C GLY A 38 17.88 9.84 -9.69
N LEU A 39 17.26 9.85 -8.51
CA LEU A 39 16.03 10.59 -8.21
C LEU A 39 16.35 11.99 -7.66
N SER A 40 15.40 12.93 -7.82
CA SER A 40 15.54 14.26 -7.20
C SER A 40 15.53 14.16 -5.68
N ALA A 41 16.39 14.93 -5.00
CA ALA A 41 16.63 14.81 -3.55
C ALA A 41 15.38 14.98 -2.65
N GLY A 42 14.28 15.50 -3.19
CA GLY A 42 12.99 15.63 -2.50
C GLY A 42 12.02 14.46 -2.75
N ALA A 43 12.25 13.64 -3.77
CA ALA A 43 11.32 12.60 -4.20
C ALA A 43 11.09 11.55 -3.10
N LEU A 44 12.16 11.10 -2.43
CA LEU A 44 12.07 10.14 -1.33
C LEU A 44 11.49 10.74 -0.05
N ASN A 45 11.68 12.06 0.16
CA ASN A 45 11.07 12.73 1.30
C ASN A 45 9.54 12.81 1.11
N ASN A 46 9.11 13.15 -0.11
CA ASN A 46 7.70 13.14 -0.49
C ASN A 46 7.05 11.75 -0.40
N ALA A 47 7.82 10.67 -0.47
CA ALA A 47 7.33 9.30 -0.31
C ALA A 47 6.89 8.98 1.13
N LEU A 48 7.41 9.70 2.12
CA LEU A 48 6.97 9.54 3.51
C LEU A 48 5.57 10.15 3.71
N ASP A 49 5.31 11.28 3.05
CA ASP A 49 4.03 11.98 3.16
C ASP A 49 2.97 11.35 2.24
N ARG A 50 3.30 11.11 0.97
CA ARG A 50 2.38 10.60 -0.07
C ARG A 50 2.70 9.15 -0.42
N PRO A 51 1.68 8.28 -0.60
CA PRO A 51 1.90 6.87 -0.93
C PRO A 51 2.58 6.74 -2.29
N TRP A 52 3.84 6.32 -2.26
CA TRP A 52 4.64 6.13 -3.46
C TRP A 52 5.33 4.76 -3.42
N PRO A 53 4.69 3.72 -3.97
CA PRO A 53 5.10 2.33 -3.77
C PRO A 53 6.51 2.02 -4.30
N LYS A 54 6.99 2.74 -5.32
CA LYS A 54 8.35 2.56 -5.84
C LYS A 54 9.40 3.03 -4.82
N ALA A 55 9.20 4.21 -4.24
CA ALA A 55 10.09 4.77 -3.23
C ALA A 55 10.03 3.99 -1.91
N GLU A 56 8.83 3.61 -1.47
CA GLU A 56 8.63 2.78 -0.27
C GLU A 56 9.41 1.47 -0.37
N ARG A 57 9.37 0.78 -1.52
CA ARG A 57 10.14 -0.46 -1.75
C ARG A 57 11.65 -0.26 -1.65
N ILE A 58 12.15 0.88 -2.14
CA ILE A 58 13.59 1.17 -2.11
C ILE A 58 14.04 1.46 -0.68
N ILE A 59 13.26 2.25 0.07
CA ILE A 59 13.52 2.52 1.49
C ILE A 59 13.50 1.20 2.28
N ALA A 60 12.47 0.38 2.05
CA ALA A 60 12.30 -0.93 2.67
C ALA A 60 13.46 -1.88 2.36
N ALA A 61 13.89 -1.96 1.10
CA ALA A 61 15.04 -2.76 0.67
C ALA A 61 16.34 -2.33 1.35
N THR A 62 16.51 -1.04 1.61
CA THR A 62 17.71 -0.50 2.29
C THR A 62 17.70 -0.81 3.79
N ILE A 63 16.52 -0.81 4.41
CA ILE A 63 16.35 -1.20 5.82
C ILE A 63 16.41 -2.73 5.98
N GLY A 64 16.16 -3.49 4.92
CA GLY A 64 16.07 -4.95 4.95
C GLY A 64 14.75 -5.46 5.53
N GLN A 65 13.70 -4.63 5.51
CA GLN A 65 12.36 -4.97 5.97
C GLN A 65 11.38 -4.88 4.80
N PRO A 66 10.28 -5.65 4.80
CA PRO A 66 9.25 -5.50 3.79
C PRO A 66 8.49 -4.17 4.00
N PRO A 67 8.04 -3.50 2.93
CA PRO A 67 7.31 -2.23 3.04
C PRO A 67 5.97 -2.40 3.78
N GLU A 68 5.42 -3.61 3.81
CA GLU A 68 4.22 -3.99 4.55
C GLU A 68 4.39 -3.87 6.08
N VAL A 69 5.60 -4.06 6.60
CA VAL A 69 5.90 -3.92 8.03
C VAL A 69 6.10 -2.46 8.42
N ILE A 70 6.62 -1.64 7.51
CA ILE A 70 6.84 -0.20 7.75
C ILE A 70 5.54 0.58 7.61
N TRP A 71 4.71 0.23 6.62
CA TRP A 71 3.44 0.88 6.30
C TRP A 71 2.27 -0.12 6.22
N PRO A 72 1.91 -0.80 7.32
CA PRO A 72 0.84 -1.80 7.32
C PRO A 72 -0.50 -1.23 6.84
N SER A 73 -0.87 -0.02 7.27
CA SER A 73 -2.14 0.64 6.90
C SER A 73 -2.27 0.85 5.38
N ARG A 74 -1.14 1.06 4.69
CA ARG A 74 -1.12 1.32 3.24
C ARG A 74 -1.21 0.04 2.42
N TYR A 75 -0.53 -1.02 2.84
CA TYR A 75 -0.50 -2.28 2.11
C TYR A 75 -1.72 -3.16 2.40
N GLU A 76 -2.33 -3.09 3.59
CA GLU A 76 -3.59 -3.78 3.90
C GLU A 76 -4.71 -3.40 2.91
N LYS A 77 -4.86 -2.12 2.60
CA LYS A 77 -5.83 -1.60 1.62
C LYS A 77 -5.54 -2.04 0.17
N ARG A 78 -4.29 -2.40 -0.13
CA ARG A 78 -3.84 -2.78 -1.48
C ARG A 78 -3.97 -4.28 -1.69
N HIS A 79 -3.81 -5.08 -0.63
CA HIS A 79 -3.96 -6.53 -0.68
C HIS A 79 -5.42 -6.98 -0.72
N SER A 80 -6.36 -6.14 -0.26
CA SER A 80 -7.80 -6.35 -0.46
C SER A 80 -8.15 -6.21 -1.95
N LYS A 81 -7.98 -7.29 -2.71
CA LYS A 81 -8.52 -7.40 -4.06
C LYS A 81 -10.04 -7.37 -3.94
N PRO A 82 -10.76 -6.41 -4.55
CA PRO A 82 -12.20 -6.58 -4.70
C PRO A 82 -12.38 -7.83 -5.55
N VAL A 83 -12.98 -8.87 -4.96
CA VAL A 83 -13.45 -10.01 -5.74
C VAL A 83 -14.60 -9.45 -6.56
N LEU A 84 -14.32 -9.08 -7.81
CA LEU A 84 -15.39 -8.77 -8.75
C LEU A 84 -16.19 -10.07 -8.88
N PRO A 85 -17.47 -10.10 -8.52
CA PRO A 85 -18.29 -11.25 -8.81
C PRO A 85 -18.23 -11.49 -10.33
N PRO A 86 -18.04 -12.74 -10.78
CA PRO A 86 -17.93 -13.02 -12.21
C PRO A 86 -19.19 -12.50 -12.92
N LEU A 87 -19.02 -11.62 -13.91
CA LEU A 87 -20.09 -10.98 -14.69
C LEU A 87 -20.83 -11.96 -15.63
N VAL A 88 -20.84 -13.26 -15.34
CA VAL A 88 -21.22 -14.31 -16.31
C VAL A 88 -22.65 -14.88 -16.09
N SER A 89 -23.45 -14.39 -15.14
CA SER A 89 -24.77 -15.01 -14.86
C SER A 89 -26.02 -14.25 -15.32
N ALA A 90 -25.92 -13.09 -15.98
CA ALA A 90 -27.11 -12.27 -16.31
C ALA A 90 -27.69 -12.51 -17.72
N MET A 91 -27.14 -13.42 -18.54
CA MET A 91 -27.52 -13.56 -19.96
C MET A 91 -27.98 -14.98 -20.36
N VAL A 92 -28.81 -15.65 -19.55
CA VAL A 92 -29.42 -16.96 -19.91
C VAL A 92 -30.95 -16.99 -19.72
N LEU A 93 -31.66 -15.85 -19.76
CA LEU A 93 -33.12 -15.85 -19.64
C LEU A 93 -33.83 -14.95 -20.67
N ALA A 94 -33.39 -15.04 -21.92
CA ALA A 94 -34.20 -14.59 -23.05
C ALA A 94 -33.99 -15.54 -24.23
N ASP A 95 -35.10 -15.93 -24.84
CA ASP A 95 -35.23 -16.62 -26.13
C ASP A 95 -35.09 -18.16 -26.19
N CYS A 96 -36.21 -18.85 -25.92
CA CYS A 96 -36.68 -19.96 -26.76
C CYS A 96 -38.14 -20.35 -26.41
N ALA A 97 -39.10 -19.51 -26.77
CA ALA A 97 -40.51 -19.89 -26.85
C ALA A 97 -41.13 -19.33 -28.12
N SER A 98 -40.57 -19.71 -29.27
CA SER A 98 -41.24 -19.57 -30.57
C SER A 98 -40.72 -20.59 -31.57
N ARG A 99 -41.30 -21.79 -31.54
CA ARG A 99 -41.40 -22.65 -32.73
C ARG A 99 -42.48 -23.73 -32.54
N PHE A 100 -43.65 -23.45 -33.11
CA PHE A 100 -44.38 -24.35 -34.01
C PHE A 100 -44.70 -25.77 -33.53
N VAL A 101 -45.95 -26.00 -33.11
CA VAL A 101 -46.93 -26.94 -33.70
C VAL A 101 -48.31 -26.59 -33.15
#